data_AF-A0A7Z9HQ40-F1
#
_entry.id   AF-A0A7Z9HQ40-F1
#
_cell.length_a   1.000
_cell.length_b   1.000
_cell.length_c   1.000
_cell.angle_alpha   90.00
_cell.angle_beta   90.00
_cell.angle_gamma   90.00
#
_symmetry.space_group_name_H-M   'P 1'
#
loop_
_entity.id
_entity.type
_entity.pdbx_description
1 polymer ?
#
loop_
_entity_poly.entity_id
_entity_poly.type
_entity_poly.pdbx_seq_one_letter_code
_entity_poly.pdbx_strand_id
1 'polypeptide(L)'
;MSGIPFLGCVTLLTMFFISLIFNVKILVSVIVDGKPMMNFIKETHWSGQCAFFIRRLTAKIPQGVFRNWFKNGAYIEERFANGQRKVVSHYRYGRRHGLTVLWYANGQRFAQGYYQNGREEGLWEEWSQTALKIKEGHYRAGQLDGLWTEWWEASEQLEKQGHYKNGEKVGCWTCWHENGQKKSEGDFKAGKQDALWSYWYESGDRLREQQMRAGKLHGSYTVWNTQGLMYKKELYSDGVLQQAL
;
A
#
# COMPACT_ATOMS: atom_id res chain seq x y z
N MET A 1 38.52 -70.72 9.59
CA MET A 1 37.17 -70.14 9.59
C MET A 1 37.30 -68.64 9.37
N SER A 2 36.78 -68.19 8.22
CA SER A 2 36.32 -66.83 7.87
C SER A 2 36.98 -65.60 8.50
N GLY A 3 37.88 -64.95 7.74
CA GLY A 3 38.14 -63.51 7.84
C GLY A 3 37.16 -62.73 6.97
N ILE A 4 36.50 -61.72 7.55
CA ILE A 4 35.54 -60.82 6.90
C ILE A 4 36.31 -59.68 6.21
N PRO A 5 35.97 -59.25 4.97
CA PRO A 5 36.76 -58.24 4.26
C PRO A 5 36.40 -56.81 4.70
N PHE A 6 37.43 -56.07 5.13
CA PHE A 6 37.40 -54.67 5.59
C PHE A 6 37.24 -53.63 4.45
N LEU A 7 36.95 -54.07 3.21
CA LEU A 7 37.07 -53.22 2.01
C LEU A 7 35.80 -52.42 1.63
N GLY A 8 34.65 -52.68 2.28
CA GLY A 8 33.37 -52.06 1.91
C GLY A 8 33.07 -50.70 2.57
N CYS A 9 33.76 -50.33 3.65
CA CYS A 9 33.42 -49.14 4.43
C CYS A 9 34.14 -47.86 3.94
N VAL A 10 35.32 -48.02 3.33
CA VAL A 10 36.13 -46.89 2.83
C VAL A 10 35.58 -46.32 1.50
N THR A 11 34.94 -47.14 0.67
CA THR A 11 34.33 -46.72 -0.60
C THR A 11 33.03 -45.92 -0.41
N LEU A 12 32.24 -46.25 0.62
CA LEU A 12 31.01 -45.51 0.95
C LEU A 12 31.29 -44.13 1.55
N LEU A 13 32.31 -44.00 2.42
CA LEU A 13 32.72 -42.72 2.99
C LEU A 13 33.37 -41.79 1.95
N THR A 14 34.19 -42.33 1.05
CA THR A 14 34.78 -41.54 -0.05
C THR A 14 33.74 -41.08 -1.06
N MET A 15 32.71 -41.89 -1.37
CA MET A 15 31.58 -41.45 -2.19
C MET A 15 30.70 -40.40 -1.51
N PHE A 16 30.54 -40.45 -0.19
CA PHE A 16 29.83 -39.42 0.58
C PHE A 16 30.57 -38.08 0.57
N PHE A 17 31.90 -38.10 0.72
CA PHE A 17 32.72 -36.89 0.65
C PHE A 17 32.84 -36.32 -0.77
N ILE A 18 32.93 -37.16 -1.80
CA ILE A 18 32.93 -36.70 -3.21
C ILE A 18 31.57 -36.08 -3.57
N SER A 19 30.45 -36.66 -3.11
CA SER A 19 29.12 -36.07 -3.25
C SER A 19 29.01 -34.73 -2.50
N LEU A 20 29.55 -34.62 -1.28
CA LEU A 20 29.55 -33.37 -0.52
C LEU A 20 30.41 -32.29 -1.20
N ILE A 21 31.58 -32.64 -1.74
CA ILE A 21 32.47 -31.72 -2.46
C ILE A 21 31.88 -31.29 -3.80
N PHE A 22 31.18 -32.19 -4.53
CA PHE A 22 30.45 -31.82 -5.75
C PHE A 22 29.27 -30.89 -5.44
N ASN A 23 28.53 -31.17 -4.37
CA ASN A 23 27.44 -30.31 -3.90
C ASN A 23 27.96 -28.93 -3.48
N VAL A 24 29.13 -28.85 -2.83
CA VAL A 24 29.75 -27.56 -2.46
C VAL A 24 30.31 -26.82 -3.68
N LYS A 25 30.91 -27.50 -4.68
CA LYS A 25 31.35 -26.85 -5.93
C LYS A 25 30.19 -26.31 -6.76
N ILE A 26 29.07 -27.01 -6.81
CA ILE A 26 27.83 -26.53 -7.44
C ILE A 26 27.28 -25.33 -6.65
N LEU A 27 27.27 -25.41 -5.32
CA LEU A 27 26.85 -24.29 -4.47
C LEU A 27 27.72 -23.05 -4.68
N VAL A 28 29.04 -23.22 -4.80
CA VAL A 28 30.02 -22.13 -5.00
C VAL A 28 29.97 -21.56 -6.42
N SER A 29 29.82 -22.37 -7.48
CA SER A 29 29.72 -21.82 -8.85
C SER A 29 28.37 -21.13 -9.11
N VAL A 30 27.31 -21.57 -8.43
CA VAL A 30 25.98 -20.92 -8.43
C VAL A 30 26.00 -19.56 -7.72
N ILE A 31 26.89 -19.36 -6.74
CA ILE A 31 27.08 -18.08 -6.06
C ILE A 31 27.88 -17.08 -6.92
N VAL A 32 28.81 -17.55 -7.76
CA VAL A 32 29.77 -16.67 -8.45
C VAL A 32 29.29 -16.20 -9.84
N ASP A 33 28.55 -17.00 -10.60
CA ASP A 33 28.34 -16.70 -12.05
C ASP A 33 26.93 -16.25 -12.47
N GLY A 34 26.01 -15.98 -11.54
CA GLY A 34 24.74 -15.29 -11.86
C GLY A 34 23.81 -15.98 -12.87
N LYS A 35 24.09 -17.22 -13.29
CA LYS A 35 23.15 -18.02 -14.09
C LYS A 35 21.99 -18.46 -13.20
N PRO A 36 20.73 -18.27 -13.64
CA PRO A 36 19.58 -18.60 -12.80
C PRO A 36 19.59 -20.10 -12.49
N MET A 37 19.67 -20.46 -11.20
CA MET A 37 19.49 -21.82 -10.67
C MET A 37 18.29 -22.55 -11.30
N MET A 38 17.27 -21.78 -11.73
CA MET A 38 16.09 -22.25 -12.44
C MET A 38 16.35 -22.91 -13.79
N ASN A 39 17.32 -22.43 -14.58
CA ASN A 39 17.66 -23.08 -15.86
C ASN A 39 18.46 -24.36 -15.60
N PHE A 40 19.38 -24.32 -14.63
CA PHE A 40 20.15 -25.50 -14.23
C PHE A 40 19.25 -26.63 -13.71
N ILE A 41 18.26 -26.34 -12.85
CA ILE A 41 17.31 -27.34 -12.31
C ILE A 41 16.41 -27.93 -13.42
N LYS A 42 16.04 -27.15 -14.45
CA LYS A 42 15.21 -27.62 -15.56
C LYS A 42 15.98 -28.47 -16.57
N GLU A 43 17.27 -28.21 -16.76
CA GLU A 43 18.12 -28.88 -17.75
C GLU A 43 18.75 -30.19 -17.23
N THR A 44 18.67 -30.46 -15.92
CA THR A 44 19.23 -31.68 -15.31
C THR A 44 18.15 -32.70 -14.97
N HIS A 45 18.33 -33.94 -15.44
CA HIS A 45 17.48 -35.08 -15.06
C HIS A 45 17.86 -35.56 -13.65
N TRP A 46 17.06 -35.18 -12.65
CA TRP A 46 17.20 -35.66 -11.27
C TRP A 46 16.37 -36.92 -11.05
N SER A 47 16.95 -37.96 -10.44
CA SER A 47 16.25 -39.19 -10.05
C SER A 47 16.34 -39.43 -8.54
N GLY A 48 15.43 -40.26 -8.01
CA GLY A 48 15.44 -40.71 -6.61
C GLY A 48 15.29 -39.58 -5.57
N GLN A 49 16.01 -39.69 -4.45
CA GLN A 49 15.90 -38.79 -3.30
C GLN A 49 16.31 -37.33 -3.63
N CYS A 50 17.19 -37.12 -4.61
CA CYS A 50 17.59 -35.78 -5.06
C CYS A 50 16.44 -35.03 -5.73
N ALA A 51 15.64 -35.70 -6.58
CA ALA A 51 14.45 -35.11 -7.18
C ALA A 51 13.39 -34.73 -6.14
N PHE A 52 13.22 -35.56 -5.11
CA PHE A 52 12.30 -35.29 -3.99
C PHE A 52 12.75 -34.06 -3.17
N PHE A 53 14.03 -33.95 -2.84
CA PHE A 53 14.58 -32.78 -2.13
C PHE A 53 14.51 -31.50 -2.96
N ILE A 54 14.84 -31.55 -4.25
CA ILE A 54 14.73 -30.39 -5.15
C ILE A 54 13.28 -29.97 -5.32
N ARG A 55 12.34 -30.91 -5.43
CA ARG A 55 10.90 -30.59 -5.51
C ARG A 55 10.39 -29.94 -4.20
N ARG A 56 10.90 -30.37 -3.04
CA ARG A 56 10.59 -29.77 -1.73
C ARG A 56 11.23 -28.39 -1.54
N LEU A 57 12.43 -28.18 -2.07
CA LEU A 57 13.14 -26.88 -2.06
C LEU A 57 12.47 -25.89 -3.02
N THR A 58 12.17 -26.31 -4.26
CA THR A 58 11.51 -25.47 -5.27
C THR A 58 10.05 -25.16 -4.95
N ALA A 59 9.33 -26.06 -4.26
CA ALA A 59 7.98 -25.78 -3.78
C ALA A 59 7.91 -24.65 -2.73
N LYS A 60 9.04 -24.34 -2.07
CA LYS A 60 9.16 -23.20 -1.15
C LYS A 60 9.68 -21.92 -1.83
N ILE A 61 10.06 -21.98 -3.11
CA ILE A 61 10.52 -20.80 -3.83
C ILE A 61 9.30 -19.96 -4.20
N PRO A 62 9.26 -18.68 -3.81
CA PRO A 62 8.15 -17.82 -4.17
C PRO A 62 8.02 -17.63 -5.69
N GLN A 63 6.79 -17.56 -6.19
CA GLN A 63 6.51 -17.40 -7.62
C GLN A 63 6.77 -15.94 -8.07
N GLY A 64 7.75 -15.73 -8.95
CA GLY A 64 8.04 -14.44 -9.56
C GLY A 64 9.34 -14.43 -10.39
N VAL A 65 9.65 -13.30 -11.01
CA VAL A 65 10.86 -13.12 -11.83
C VAL A 65 12.01 -12.62 -10.94
N PHE A 66 13.18 -13.25 -11.06
CA PHE A 66 14.38 -12.90 -10.31
C PHE A 66 15.54 -12.56 -11.26
N ARG A 67 16.39 -11.61 -10.89
CA ARG A 67 17.66 -11.29 -11.56
C ARG A 67 18.75 -11.09 -10.50
N ASN A 68 19.87 -11.81 -10.62
CA ASN A 68 20.97 -11.80 -9.65
C ASN A 68 20.49 -11.99 -8.19
N TRP A 69 19.60 -12.97 -7.96
CA TRP A 69 18.99 -13.28 -6.66
C TRP A 69 17.98 -12.24 -6.12
N PHE A 70 17.77 -11.12 -6.82
CA PHE A 70 16.79 -10.10 -6.43
C PHE A 70 15.48 -10.23 -7.21
N LYS A 71 14.35 -9.95 -6.57
CA LYS A 71 13.04 -9.82 -7.25
C LYS A 71 13.16 -8.76 -8.35
N ASN A 72 12.73 -9.07 -9.57
CA ASN A 72 12.84 -8.19 -10.72
C ASN A 72 11.75 -8.51 -11.75
N GLY A 73 10.65 -7.77 -11.74
CA GLY A 73 9.43 -8.03 -12.49
C GLY A 73 8.22 -8.22 -11.58
N ALA A 74 7.11 -8.73 -12.14
CA ALA A 74 5.90 -9.02 -11.39
C ALA A 74 6.12 -10.16 -10.39
N TYR A 75 5.60 -10.00 -9.17
CA TYR A 75 5.75 -10.94 -8.08
C TYR A 75 4.47 -11.01 -7.25
N ILE A 76 4.02 -12.24 -6.95
CA ILE A 76 2.86 -12.46 -6.09
C ILE A 76 3.35 -12.49 -4.65
N GLU A 77 3.08 -11.43 -3.89
CA GLU A 77 3.52 -11.31 -2.51
C GLU A 77 2.69 -12.18 -1.57
N GLU A 78 1.37 -12.15 -1.78
CA GLU A 78 0.43 -12.86 -0.92
C GLU A 78 -0.71 -13.47 -1.73
N ARG A 79 -1.27 -14.55 -1.18
CA ARG A 79 -2.48 -15.21 -1.65
C ARG A 79 -3.46 -15.35 -0.50
N PHE A 80 -4.74 -15.40 -0.84
CA PHE A 80 -5.79 -15.82 0.08
C PHE A 80 -5.72 -17.34 0.31
N ALA A 81 -6.39 -17.81 1.36
CA ALA A 81 -6.48 -19.24 1.67
C ALA A 81 -7.12 -20.06 0.52
N ASN A 82 -8.00 -19.44 -0.28
CA ASN A 82 -8.60 -20.02 -1.48
C ASN A 82 -7.65 -20.08 -2.69
N GLY A 83 -6.38 -19.66 -2.53
CA GLY A 83 -5.35 -19.67 -3.57
C GLY A 83 -5.36 -18.45 -4.51
N GLN A 84 -6.40 -17.61 -4.47
CA GLN A 84 -6.46 -16.40 -5.27
C GLN A 84 -5.38 -15.39 -4.86
N ARG A 85 -4.91 -14.59 -5.83
CA ARG A 85 -3.92 -13.53 -5.56
C ARG A 85 -4.53 -12.48 -4.63
N LYS A 86 -3.79 -12.10 -3.60
CA LYS A 86 -4.16 -11.03 -2.66
C LYS A 86 -3.35 -9.77 -2.94
N VAL A 87 -2.05 -9.93 -3.20
CA VAL A 87 -1.14 -8.82 -3.50
C VAL A 87 -0.18 -9.23 -4.61
N VAL A 88 -0.07 -8.39 -5.63
CA VAL A 88 0.91 -8.52 -6.71
C VAL A 88 1.62 -7.19 -6.87
N SER A 89 2.95 -7.21 -6.81
CA SER A 89 3.79 -6.03 -6.93
C SER A 89 4.86 -6.24 -8.00
N HIS A 90 5.22 -5.18 -8.70
CA HIS A 90 6.42 -5.16 -9.52
C HIS A 90 7.65 -4.78 -8.69
N TYR A 91 8.78 -5.41 -9.02
CA TYR A 91 10.06 -5.16 -8.41
C TYR A 91 11.13 -4.81 -9.44
N ARG A 92 12.11 -4.02 -9.02
CA ARG A 92 13.36 -3.78 -9.75
C ARG A 92 14.50 -3.86 -8.74
N TYR A 93 15.42 -4.80 -8.95
CA TYR A 93 16.56 -5.05 -8.05
C TYR A 93 16.16 -5.19 -6.57
N GLY A 94 15.10 -5.97 -6.30
CA GLY A 94 14.66 -6.30 -4.95
C GLY A 94 13.81 -5.22 -4.26
N ARG A 95 13.66 -4.04 -4.87
CA ARG A 95 12.77 -2.96 -4.37
C ARG A 95 11.49 -2.90 -5.19
N ARG A 96 10.35 -2.57 -4.55
CA ARG A 96 9.09 -2.33 -5.28
C ARG A 96 9.29 -1.20 -6.29
N HIS A 97 8.94 -1.45 -7.54
CA HIS A 97 9.11 -0.52 -8.64
C HIS A 97 8.15 -0.87 -9.77
N GLY A 98 7.19 0.01 -10.03
CA GLY A 98 6.07 -0.21 -10.95
C GLY A 98 4.76 -0.46 -10.22
N LEU A 99 3.79 -1.02 -10.95
CA LEU A 99 2.43 -1.23 -10.48
C LEU A 99 2.36 -2.28 -9.36
N THR A 100 1.62 -1.95 -8.30
CA THR A 100 1.14 -2.87 -7.28
C THR A 100 -0.38 -2.88 -7.32
N VAL A 101 -0.97 -4.07 -7.23
CA VAL A 101 -2.42 -4.29 -7.22
C VAL A 101 -2.75 -5.20 -6.05
N LEU A 102 -3.83 -4.86 -5.35
CA LEU A 102 -4.39 -5.61 -4.24
C LEU A 102 -5.81 -6.04 -4.62
N TRP A 103 -6.21 -7.22 -4.16
CA TRP A 103 -7.53 -7.78 -4.42
C TRP A 103 -8.23 -8.14 -3.12
N TYR A 104 -9.56 -8.11 -3.16
CA TYR A 104 -10.42 -8.77 -2.18
C TYR A 104 -10.49 -10.28 -2.44
N ALA A 105 -10.96 -11.03 -1.44
CA ALA A 105 -11.11 -12.50 -1.55
C ALA A 105 -12.18 -12.93 -2.56
N ASN A 106 -13.07 -12.02 -2.97
CA ASN A 106 -14.04 -12.22 -4.04
C ASN A 106 -13.45 -12.00 -5.46
N GLY A 107 -12.16 -11.65 -5.55
CA GLY A 107 -11.46 -11.42 -6.82
C GLY A 107 -11.56 -9.99 -7.37
N GLN A 108 -12.35 -9.11 -6.76
CA GLN A 108 -12.40 -7.69 -7.13
C GLN A 108 -11.13 -6.95 -6.67
N ARG A 109 -10.80 -5.84 -7.34
CA ARG A 109 -9.65 -5.01 -6.93
C ARG A 109 -10.02 -4.27 -5.65
N PHE A 110 -9.10 -4.27 -4.69
CA PHE A 110 -9.18 -3.47 -3.48
C PHE A 110 -8.45 -2.15 -3.66
N ALA A 111 -7.22 -2.21 -4.18
CA ALA A 111 -6.41 -1.03 -4.38
C ALA A 111 -5.41 -1.24 -5.52
N GLN A 112 -4.96 -0.16 -6.13
CA GLN A 112 -3.79 -0.18 -7.00
C GLN A 112 -3.03 1.14 -6.92
N GLY A 113 -1.76 1.08 -7.26
CA GLY A 113 -0.92 2.26 -7.40
C GLY A 113 0.49 1.89 -7.79
N TYR A 114 1.35 2.88 -7.91
CA TYR A 114 2.72 2.67 -8.36
C TYR A 114 3.71 2.88 -7.23
N TYR A 115 4.81 2.15 -7.32
CA TYR A 115 6.00 2.35 -6.51
C TYR A 115 7.15 2.81 -7.39
N GLN A 116 7.98 3.71 -6.88
CA GLN A 116 9.29 4.03 -7.43
C GLN A 116 10.35 3.80 -6.34
N ASN A 117 11.20 2.80 -6.56
CA ASN A 117 12.33 2.46 -5.68
C ASN A 117 11.94 2.21 -4.21
N GLY A 118 10.76 1.61 -4.00
CA GLY A 118 10.23 1.25 -2.69
C GLY A 118 9.32 2.30 -2.05
N ARG A 119 9.04 3.43 -2.72
CA ARG A 119 8.11 4.46 -2.23
C ARG A 119 6.93 4.65 -3.18
N GLU A 120 5.77 4.97 -2.66
CA GLU A 120 4.56 5.26 -3.43
C GLU A 120 4.79 6.45 -4.36
N GLU A 121 4.32 6.33 -5.60
CA GLU A 121 4.50 7.34 -6.65
C GLU A 121 3.26 7.36 -7.55
N GLY A 122 2.81 8.54 -7.95
CA GLY A 122 1.69 8.72 -8.87
C GLY A 122 0.32 8.41 -8.24
N LEU A 123 -0.65 8.11 -9.10
CA LEU A 123 -2.03 7.85 -8.73
C LEU A 123 -2.16 6.53 -7.96
N TRP A 124 -2.88 6.60 -6.85
CA TRP A 124 -3.38 5.49 -6.06
C TRP A 124 -4.89 5.53 -6.03
N GLU A 125 -5.50 4.36 -6.17
CA GLU A 125 -6.95 4.20 -6.22
C GLU A 125 -7.34 3.03 -5.31
N GLU A 126 -8.45 3.18 -4.60
CA GLU A 126 -9.08 2.13 -3.79
C GLU A 126 -10.56 1.97 -4.18
N TRP A 127 -11.03 0.74 -4.12
CA TRP A 127 -12.41 0.36 -4.42
C TRP A 127 -12.99 -0.46 -3.28
N SER A 128 -14.31 -0.42 -3.13
CA SER A 128 -15.09 -1.26 -2.22
C SER A 128 -15.21 -2.70 -2.75
N GLN A 129 -15.77 -3.60 -1.93
CA GLN A 129 -16.09 -4.97 -2.32
C GLN A 129 -17.22 -5.10 -3.35
N THR A 130 -17.86 -3.99 -3.72
CA THR A 130 -18.86 -3.88 -4.78
C THR A 130 -18.31 -3.18 -6.03
N ALA A 131 -16.99 -2.98 -6.09
CA ALA A 131 -16.25 -2.32 -7.16
C ALA A 131 -16.55 -0.82 -7.36
N LEU A 132 -17.19 -0.18 -6.38
CA LEU A 132 -17.31 1.29 -6.35
C LEU A 132 -15.99 1.90 -5.92
N LYS A 133 -15.54 2.97 -6.59
CA LYS A 133 -14.33 3.69 -6.17
C LYS A 133 -14.63 4.45 -4.87
N ILE A 134 -13.79 4.27 -3.85
CA ILE A 134 -13.99 4.88 -2.53
C ILE A 134 -12.91 5.90 -2.18
N LYS A 135 -11.78 5.85 -2.88
CA LYS A 135 -10.66 6.77 -2.64
C LYS A 135 -9.74 6.82 -3.83
N GLU A 136 -9.21 8.00 -4.10
CA GLU A 136 -8.06 8.16 -4.97
C GLU A 136 -7.21 9.36 -4.55
N GLY A 137 -5.94 9.31 -4.93
CA GLY A 137 -5.10 10.48 -4.91
C GLY A 137 -3.66 10.19 -5.26
N HIS A 138 -2.84 11.23 -5.24
CA HIS A 138 -1.49 11.15 -5.76
C HIS A 138 -0.46 11.09 -4.64
N TYR A 139 0.53 10.22 -4.85
CA TYR A 139 1.73 10.14 -4.03
C TYR A 139 2.94 10.65 -4.81
N ARG A 140 3.89 11.21 -4.08
CA ARG A 140 5.22 11.56 -4.58
C ARG A 140 6.23 11.17 -3.52
N ALA A 141 7.15 10.27 -3.87
CA ALA A 141 8.18 9.77 -2.97
C ALA A 141 7.63 9.31 -1.60
N GLY A 142 6.47 8.65 -1.58
CA GLY A 142 5.83 8.11 -0.37
C GLY A 142 4.97 9.10 0.42
N GLN A 143 4.79 10.33 -0.04
CA GLN A 143 3.93 11.34 0.60
C GLN A 143 2.77 11.73 -0.31
N LEU A 144 1.62 12.07 0.28
CA LEU A 144 0.49 12.62 -0.47
C LEU A 144 0.87 13.97 -1.10
N ASP A 145 0.69 14.10 -2.42
CA ASP A 145 1.02 15.31 -3.18
C ASP A 145 0.08 15.43 -4.39
N GLY A 146 -0.88 16.35 -4.31
CA GLY A 146 -1.88 16.59 -5.35
C GLY A 146 -3.31 16.45 -4.84
N LEU A 147 -4.25 16.33 -5.79
CA LEU A 147 -5.66 16.12 -5.50
C LEU A 147 -5.89 14.79 -4.80
N TRP A 148 -6.76 14.83 -3.81
CA TRP A 148 -7.24 13.68 -3.06
C TRP A 148 -8.76 13.72 -3.00
N THR A 149 -9.37 12.58 -3.32
CA THR A 149 -10.82 12.44 -3.39
C THR A 149 -11.23 11.16 -2.66
N GLU A 150 -12.26 11.25 -1.84
CA GLU A 150 -12.91 10.14 -1.14
C GLU A 150 -14.41 10.17 -1.46
N TRP A 151 -14.99 9.00 -1.60
CA TRP A 151 -16.41 8.78 -1.85
C TRP A 151 -17.00 7.89 -0.77
N TRP A 152 -18.28 8.11 -0.45
CA TRP A 152 -19.02 7.28 0.49
C TRP A 152 -19.14 5.85 -0.02
N GLU A 153 -18.75 4.84 0.78
CA GLU A 153 -18.65 3.44 0.32
C GLU A 153 -19.94 2.86 -0.30
N ALA A 154 -21.10 3.30 0.18
CA ALA A 154 -22.40 2.83 -0.28
C ALA A 154 -22.94 3.58 -1.52
N SER A 155 -22.22 4.57 -2.05
CA SER A 155 -22.67 5.40 -3.17
C SER A 155 -21.50 5.94 -4.01
N GLU A 156 -21.81 6.69 -5.07
CA GLU A 156 -20.80 7.45 -5.82
C GLU A 156 -20.75 8.92 -5.38
N GLN A 157 -21.35 9.25 -4.23
CA GLN A 157 -21.33 10.59 -3.69
C GLN A 157 -19.98 10.89 -3.05
N LEU A 158 -19.46 12.09 -3.30
CA LEU A 158 -18.25 12.56 -2.67
C LEU A 158 -18.42 12.59 -1.15
N GLU A 159 -17.41 12.14 -0.42
CA GLU A 159 -17.32 12.30 1.02
C GLU A 159 -16.42 13.50 1.34
N LYS A 160 -15.27 13.55 0.67
CA LYS A 160 -14.23 14.54 0.95
C LYS A 160 -13.31 14.74 -0.25
N GLN A 161 -12.90 15.99 -0.48
CA GLN A 161 -11.95 16.35 -1.51
C GLN A 161 -11.09 17.52 -1.08
N GLY A 162 -9.84 17.51 -1.50
CA GLY A 162 -8.92 18.63 -1.33
C GLY A 162 -7.53 18.28 -1.83
N HIS A 163 -6.56 19.14 -1.54
CA HIS A 163 -5.19 18.94 -1.98
C HIS A 163 -4.26 18.63 -0.81
N TYR A 164 -3.29 17.76 -1.06
CA TYR A 164 -2.13 17.57 -0.22
C TYR A 164 -0.88 18.15 -0.86
N LYS A 165 0.06 18.56 -0.02
CA LYS A 165 1.43 18.86 -0.41
C LYS A 165 2.38 18.29 0.63
N ASN A 166 3.31 17.43 0.21
CA ASN A 166 4.29 16.77 1.09
C ASN A 166 3.64 16.10 2.32
N GLY A 167 2.47 15.48 2.14
CA GLY A 167 1.71 14.83 3.21
C GLY A 167 0.80 15.75 4.03
N GLU A 168 0.84 17.06 3.82
CA GLU A 168 0.00 18.02 4.57
C GLU A 168 -1.15 18.55 3.72
N LYS A 169 -2.31 18.76 4.34
CA LYS A 169 -3.46 19.40 3.67
C LYS A 169 -3.12 20.86 3.30
N VAL A 170 -3.48 21.24 2.08
CA VAL A 170 -3.32 22.60 1.56
C VAL A 170 -4.53 23.04 0.74
N GLY A 171 -4.80 24.35 0.74
CA GLY A 171 -5.88 24.97 -0.03
C GLY A 171 -7.26 24.56 0.46
N CYS A 172 -8.26 24.75 -0.40
CA CYS A 172 -9.65 24.47 -0.07
C CYS A 172 -9.88 22.95 0.07
N TRP A 173 -10.55 22.59 1.16
CA TRP A 173 -11.06 21.27 1.43
C TRP A 173 -12.56 21.33 1.59
N THR A 174 -13.25 20.46 0.88
CA THR A 174 -14.70 20.33 0.95
C THR A 174 -15.05 18.91 1.41
N CYS A 175 -16.01 18.81 2.32
CA CYS A 175 -16.62 17.56 2.72
C CYS A 175 -18.12 17.64 2.43
N TRP A 176 -18.74 16.52 2.12
CA TRP A 176 -20.16 16.42 1.82
C TRP A 176 -20.82 15.38 2.72
N HIS A 177 -22.13 15.55 2.92
CA HIS A 177 -22.99 14.53 3.52
C HIS A 177 -23.31 13.46 2.48
N GLU A 178 -23.81 12.30 2.92
CA GLU A 178 -24.19 11.20 2.02
C GLU A 178 -25.25 11.59 0.98
N ASN A 179 -26.07 12.60 1.28
CA ASN A 179 -27.07 13.14 0.35
C ASN A 179 -26.48 14.08 -0.73
N GLY A 180 -25.16 14.24 -0.77
CA GLY A 180 -24.45 15.07 -1.75
C GLY A 180 -24.39 16.56 -1.43
N GLN A 181 -25.02 17.01 -0.34
CA GLN A 181 -24.93 18.40 0.09
C GLN A 181 -23.62 18.67 0.82
N LYS A 182 -23.10 19.90 0.73
CA LYS A 182 -21.89 20.29 1.46
C LYS A 182 -22.12 20.10 2.96
N LYS A 183 -21.13 19.51 3.63
CA LYS A 183 -21.05 19.36 5.09
C LYS A 183 -20.14 20.40 5.71
N SER A 184 -19.00 20.63 5.06
CA SER A 184 -18.04 21.65 5.47
C SER A 184 -17.13 22.06 4.33
N GLU A 185 -16.63 23.28 4.38
CA GLU A 185 -15.67 23.81 3.42
C GLU A 185 -14.78 24.85 4.10
N GLY A 186 -13.49 24.84 3.76
CA GLY A 186 -12.56 25.84 4.23
C GLY A 186 -11.12 25.52 3.81
N ASP A 187 -10.23 26.46 4.08
CA ASP A 187 -8.83 26.34 3.66
C ASP A 187 -7.97 25.67 4.73
N PHE A 188 -6.97 24.92 4.25
CA PHE A 188 -5.83 24.47 5.03
C PHE A 188 -4.55 25.18 4.57
N LYS A 189 -3.71 25.54 5.55
CA LYS A 189 -2.36 26.04 5.34
C LYS A 189 -1.40 25.29 6.26
N ALA A 190 -0.39 24.63 5.66
CA ALA A 190 0.56 23.78 6.38
C ALA A 190 -0.13 22.78 7.33
N GLY A 191 -1.13 22.05 6.80
CA GLY A 191 -1.88 21.04 7.55
C GLY A 191 -2.86 21.57 8.60
N LYS A 192 -2.96 22.89 8.79
CA LYS A 192 -3.86 23.51 9.80
C LYS A 192 -4.98 24.29 9.13
N GLN A 193 -6.17 24.29 9.76
CA GLN A 193 -7.30 25.10 9.30
C GLN A 193 -6.93 26.59 9.33
N ASP A 194 -7.26 27.30 8.27
CA ASP A 194 -6.97 28.71 8.08
C ASP A 194 -8.15 29.38 7.36
N ALA A 195 -8.23 30.71 7.45
CA ALA A 195 -9.29 31.52 6.85
C ALA A 195 -10.72 31.12 7.31
N LEU A 196 -11.72 31.29 6.45
CA LEU A 196 -13.11 31.04 6.78
C LEU A 196 -13.44 29.55 6.61
N TRP A 197 -14.03 28.96 7.64
CA TRP A 197 -14.62 27.64 7.61
C TRP A 197 -16.14 27.73 7.71
N SER A 198 -16.82 27.15 6.72
CA SER A 198 -18.27 27.05 6.65
C SER A 198 -18.71 25.61 6.90
N TYR A 199 -19.86 25.46 7.55
CA TYR A 199 -20.50 24.19 7.86
C TYR A 199 -22.00 24.28 7.58
N TRP A 200 -22.59 23.17 7.16
CA TRP A 200 -24.00 23.09 6.82
C TRP A 200 -24.64 21.83 7.40
N TYR A 201 -25.94 21.92 7.66
CA TYR A 201 -26.78 20.78 8.00
C TYR A 201 -26.97 19.86 6.79
N GLU A 202 -27.48 18.65 7.03
CA GLU A 202 -27.93 17.75 5.95
C GLU A 202 -29.12 18.29 5.16
N SER A 203 -29.80 19.34 5.61
CA SER A 203 -30.82 20.04 4.81
C SER A 203 -30.20 20.99 3.79
N GLY A 204 -28.94 21.41 4.00
CA GLY A 204 -28.21 22.34 3.17
C GLY A 204 -28.19 23.74 3.76
N ASP A 205 -28.95 23.95 4.84
CA ASP A 205 -28.98 25.19 5.59
C ASP A 205 -27.65 25.40 6.30
N ARG A 206 -27.24 26.67 6.37
CA ARG A 206 -26.00 27.05 7.04
C ARG A 206 -26.10 26.70 8.52
N LEU A 207 -25.15 25.91 8.99
CA LEU A 207 -25.01 25.54 10.40
C LEU A 207 -24.09 26.53 11.10
N ARG A 208 -22.89 26.75 10.56
CA ARG A 208 -21.84 27.51 11.26
C ARG A 208 -20.84 28.14 10.30
N GLU A 209 -20.31 29.27 10.70
CA GLU A 209 -19.12 29.88 10.12
C GLU A 209 -18.13 30.22 11.22
N GLN A 210 -16.85 30.01 10.95
CA GLN A 210 -15.78 30.35 11.88
C GLN A 210 -14.53 30.80 11.15
N GLN A 211 -13.91 31.88 11.61
CA GLN A 211 -12.60 32.29 11.14
C GLN A 211 -11.51 31.55 11.93
N MET A 212 -10.60 30.94 11.20
CA MET A 212 -9.49 30.14 11.69
C MET A 212 -8.16 30.79 11.31
N ARG A 213 -7.18 30.69 12.19
CA ARG A 213 -5.78 31.02 11.92
C ARG A 213 -4.89 29.97 12.54
N ALA A 214 -4.07 29.31 11.73
CA ALA A 214 -3.14 28.29 12.19
C ALA A 214 -3.78 27.24 13.13
N GLY A 215 -5.01 26.82 12.81
CA GLY A 215 -5.76 25.80 13.54
C GLY A 215 -6.51 26.28 14.78
N LYS A 216 -6.54 27.59 15.06
CA LYS A 216 -7.27 28.18 16.19
C LYS A 216 -8.35 29.15 15.70
N LEU A 217 -9.43 29.30 16.47
CA LEU A 217 -10.43 30.35 16.23
C LEU A 217 -9.77 31.73 16.34
N HIS A 218 -9.89 32.54 15.30
CA HIS A 218 -9.33 33.89 15.25
C HIS A 218 -10.21 34.75 14.35
N GLY A 219 -11.05 35.58 14.95
CA GLY A 219 -12.08 36.37 14.29
C GLY A 219 -13.48 35.89 14.62
N SER A 220 -14.41 36.04 13.67
CA SER A 220 -15.84 35.78 13.90
C SER A 220 -16.16 34.29 14.00
N TYR A 221 -17.05 33.95 14.93
CA TYR A 221 -17.70 32.64 15.07
C TYR A 221 -19.21 32.87 15.10
N THR A 222 -19.95 32.31 14.14
CA THR A 222 -21.40 32.51 14.03
C THR A 222 -22.08 31.18 13.79
N VAL A 223 -23.23 30.99 14.44
CA VAL A 223 -23.98 29.74 14.34
C VAL A 223 -25.47 30.02 14.19
N TRP A 224 -26.10 29.22 13.33
CA TRP A 224 -27.50 29.30 12.98
C TRP A 224 -28.19 27.97 13.24
N ASN A 225 -29.50 28.01 13.50
CA ASN A 225 -30.32 26.82 13.59
C ASN A 225 -30.82 26.39 12.20
N THR A 226 -31.59 25.29 12.15
CA THR A 226 -32.17 24.76 10.90
C THR A 226 -33.23 25.66 10.26
N GLN A 227 -33.68 26.72 10.93
CA GLN A 227 -34.61 27.72 10.38
C GLN A 227 -33.87 28.97 9.88
N GLY A 228 -32.53 28.96 9.89
CA GLY A 228 -31.69 30.10 9.51
C GLY A 228 -31.64 31.22 10.55
N LEU A 229 -32.21 31.02 11.74
CA LEU A 229 -32.11 32.00 12.83
C LEU A 229 -30.74 31.89 13.49
N MET A 230 -30.05 33.03 13.58
CA MET A 230 -28.77 33.12 14.27
C MET A 230 -29.00 32.92 15.76
N TYR A 231 -28.32 31.94 16.35
CA TYR A 231 -28.43 31.66 17.79
C TYR A 231 -27.17 32.03 18.57
N LYS A 232 -26.04 32.26 17.88
CA LYS A 232 -24.77 32.59 18.53
C LYS A 232 -23.86 33.39 17.61
N LYS A 233 -23.27 34.46 18.14
CA LYS A 233 -22.21 35.23 17.49
C LYS A 233 -21.14 35.62 18.50
N GLU A 234 -19.89 35.34 18.18
CA GLU A 234 -18.75 35.57 19.05
C GLU A 234 -17.54 36.04 18.25
N LEU A 235 -16.61 36.69 18.94
CA LEU A 235 -15.31 37.11 18.41
C LEU A 235 -14.20 36.44 19.22
N TYR A 236 -13.24 35.83 18.54
CA TYR A 236 -12.10 35.14 19.14
C TYR A 236 -10.77 35.76 18.72
N SER A 237 -9.76 35.63 19.57
CA SER A 237 -8.35 35.88 19.24
C SER A 237 -7.51 34.72 19.73
N ASP A 238 -6.86 34.02 18.80
CA ASP A 238 -5.97 32.87 19.06
C ASP A 238 -6.57 31.78 19.97
N GLY A 239 -7.86 31.51 19.77
CA GLY A 239 -8.65 30.52 20.51
C GLY A 239 -9.33 31.07 21.77
N VAL A 240 -9.07 32.32 22.14
CA VAL A 240 -9.63 32.95 23.35
C VAL A 240 -10.81 33.84 22.97
N LEU A 241 -11.97 33.61 23.60
CA LEU A 241 -13.17 34.44 23.42
C LEU A 241 -12.87 35.87 23.87
N GLN A 242 -13.13 36.83 22.99
CA GLN A 242 -12.99 38.27 23.23
C GLN A 242 -14.33 38.92 23.54
N GLN A 243 -15.37 38.53 22.80
CA GLN A 243 -16.70 39.14 22.92
C GLN A 243 -17.79 38.16 22.48
N ALA A 244 -18.90 38.13 23.22
CA ALA A 244 -20.16 37.53 22.78
C ALA A 244 -21.12 38.66 22.34
N LEU A 245 -21.79 38.47 21.21
CA LEU A 245 -22.63 39.47 20.53
C LEU A 245 -24.09 39.00 20.42
#